data_AF-B4L5B8-F1
#
_entry.id   AF-B4L5B8-F1
#
_cell.length_a   1.000
_cell.length_b   1.000
_cell.length_c   1.000
_cell.angle_alpha   90.00
_cell.angle_beta   90.00
_cell.angle_gamma   90.00
#
_symmetry.space_group_name_H-M   'P 1'
#
loop_
_entity.id
_entity.type
_entity.pdbx_description
1 polymer ?
#
loop_
_entity_poly.entity_id
_entity_poly.type
_entity_poly.pdbx_seq_one_letter_code
_entity_poly.pdbx_strand_id
1 'polypeptide(L)'
;MGDANKASAEPSANKPKAKPKGKAVSSKPKKGSVLSAIEDIQRMSPEAICQEFDRLVDHTQRHFNREAHMPCTAFASQVQRCLEQHRRESYKCFVAMEDYRQCVSAATQEHIDQLAQQKQEQDAARHKRRPQEHKQEQPPLHALPVVPPQIVGVEALNTGSKEPRRRHWYKPWSWLR
;
A
#
# COMPACT_ATOMS: atom_id res chain seq x y z
N MET A 1 36.84 -36.89 -41.88
CA MET A 1 38.00 -37.35 -41.08
C MET A 1 37.89 -36.73 -39.70
N GLY A 2 37.66 -37.52 -38.65
CA GLY A 2 37.74 -37.07 -37.26
C GLY A 2 36.62 -37.53 -36.34
N ASP A 3 36.37 -38.84 -36.27
CA ASP A 3 35.62 -39.49 -35.17
C ASP A 3 36.49 -39.57 -33.90
N ALA A 4 35.89 -39.34 -32.73
CA ALA A 4 36.39 -39.91 -31.46
C ALA A 4 35.30 -39.91 -30.37
N ASN A 5 34.60 -41.04 -30.28
CA ASN A 5 33.92 -41.50 -29.08
C ASN A 5 34.90 -41.71 -27.93
N LYS A 6 34.51 -41.37 -26.68
CA LYS A 6 35.07 -42.03 -25.50
C LYS A 6 34.04 -42.15 -24.37
N ALA A 7 33.52 -43.36 -24.23
CA ALA A 7 32.87 -43.86 -23.02
C ALA A 7 33.92 -44.45 -22.07
N SER A 8 33.72 -44.24 -20.76
CA SER A 8 34.19 -45.09 -19.65
C SER A 8 33.34 -44.71 -18.43
N ALA A 9 32.34 -45.52 -18.07
CA ALA A 9 32.43 -46.68 -17.16
C ALA A 9 32.54 -46.26 -15.68
N GLU A 10 31.43 -46.50 -14.96
CA GLU A 10 31.38 -46.62 -13.49
C GLU A 10 32.25 -47.80 -13.00
N PRO A 11 32.60 -47.82 -11.71
CA PRO A 11 31.95 -48.84 -10.89
C PRO A 11 31.46 -48.37 -9.49
N SER A 12 30.30 -48.91 -9.18
CA SER A 12 29.53 -48.99 -7.92
C SER A 12 30.32 -49.29 -6.63
N ALA A 13 29.98 -48.60 -5.53
CA ALA A 13 30.06 -49.14 -4.17
C ALA A 13 29.16 -48.41 -3.16
N ASN A 14 28.24 -49.17 -2.59
CA ASN A 14 27.28 -48.85 -1.52
C ASN A 14 27.88 -48.20 -0.26
N LYS A 15 27.18 -47.19 0.32
CA LYS A 15 26.59 -47.26 1.68
C LYS A 15 25.75 -46.01 2.04
N PRO A 16 24.64 -46.17 2.79
CA PRO A 16 23.70 -45.10 3.11
C PRO A 16 24.24 -44.21 4.24
N LYS A 17 24.51 -42.93 3.94
CA LYS A 17 24.74 -41.93 4.99
C LYS A 17 23.40 -41.48 5.55
N ALA A 18 23.22 -41.76 6.84
CA ALA A 18 22.09 -41.35 7.66
C ALA A 18 21.77 -39.86 7.46
N LYS A 19 20.51 -39.56 7.16
CA LYS A 19 19.95 -38.21 7.24
C LYS A 19 20.03 -37.75 8.70
N PRO A 20 20.74 -36.65 9.05
CA PRO A 20 20.41 -35.98 10.29
C PRO A 20 19.01 -35.37 10.09
N LYS A 21 18.05 -35.84 10.88
CA LYS A 21 16.75 -35.20 11.07
C LYS A 21 17.00 -33.78 11.56
N GLY A 22 17.07 -32.82 10.64
CA GLY A 22 16.92 -31.41 10.95
C GLY A 22 15.53 -31.26 11.56
N LYS A 23 15.48 -31.07 12.88
CA LYS A 23 14.26 -30.72 13.58
C LYS A 23 13.74 -29.45 12.92
N ALA A 24 12.59 -29.53 12.27
CA ALA A 24 11.83 -28.36 11.87
C ALA A 24 11.51 -27.60 13.15
N VAL A 25 12.31 -26.59 13.47
CA VAL A 25 11.98 -25.62 14.49
C VAL A 25 10.84 -24.82 13.90
N SER A 26 9.63 -25.24 14.22
CA SER A 26 8.42 -24.44 14.09
C SER A 26 8.62 -23.17 14.94
N SER A 27 9.22 -22.14 14.35
CA SER A 27 9.27 -20.80 14.90
C SER A 27 7.86 -20.22 14.87
N LYS A 28 7.09 -20.52 15.91
CA LYS A 28 5.92 -19.72 16.27
C LYS A 28 6.38 -18.25 16.32
N PRO A 29 5.69 -17.31 15.68
CA PRO A 29 6.07 -15.90 15.72
C PRO A 29 5.95 -15.42 17.17
N LYS A 30 7.08 -15.39 17.87
CA LYS A 30 7.17 -14.68 19.14
C LYS A 30 6.93 -13.22 18.80
N LYS A 31 6.05 -12.56 19.57
CA LYS A 31 5.88 -11.11 19.56
C LYS A 31 7.25 -10.48 19.90
N GLY A 32 8.07 -10.28 18.88
CA GLY A 32 9.40 -9.68 19.01
C GLY A 32 9.22 -8.22 19.38
N SER A 33 9.86 -7.81 20.47
CA SER A 33 10.00 -6.39 20.79
C SER A 33 10.73 -5.69 19.65
N VAL A 34 10.31 -4.48 19.29
CA VAL A 34 10.96 -3.66 18.25
C VAL A 34 12.47 -3.51 18.52
N LEU A 35 12.87 -3.47 19.80
CA LEU A 35 14.28 -3.40 20.21
C LEU A 35 15.07 -4.66 19.84
N SER A 36 14.44 -5.83 19.92
CA SER A 36 15.07 -7.10 19.51
C SER A 36 15.32 -7.13 18.01
N ALA A 37 14.36 -6.65 17.22
CA ALA A 37 14.53 -6.58 15.77
C ALA A 37 15.64 -5.59 15.37
N ILE A 38 15.78 -4.48 16.09
CA ILE A 38 16.85 -3.50 15.87
C ILE A 38 18.23 -4.12 16.19
N GLU A 39 18.35 -4.83 17.32
CA GLU A 39 19.59 -5.54 17.66
C GLU A 39 19.95 -6.62 16.64
N ASP A 40 18.97 -7.35 16.13
CA ASP A 40 19.19 -8.40 15.15
C ASP A 40 19.68 -7.81 13.81
N ILE A 41 19.11 -6.69 13.36
CA ILE A 41 19.56 -5.98 12.14
C ILE A 41 20.99 -5.47 12.31
N GLN A 42 21.35 -4.93 13.48
CA GLN A 42 22.71 -4.45 13.75
C GLN A 42 23.75 -5.58 13.79
N ARG A 43 23.33 -6.81 14.04
CA ARG A 43 24.19 -8.00 14.07
C ARG A 43 24.31 -8.69 12.72
N MET A 44 23.49 -8.31 11.73
CA MET A 44 23.56 -8.87 10.38
C MET A 44 24.75 -8.31 9.61
N SER A 45 25.37 -9.16 8.79
CA SER A 45 26.36 -8.69 7.82
C SER A 45 25.67 -7.85 6.73
N PRO A 46 26.40 -6.93 6.07
CA PRO A 46 25.85 -6.15 4.96
C PRO A 46 25.23 -7.02 3.86
N GLU A 47 25.86 -8.16 3.55
CA GLU A 47 25.37 -9.11 2.55
C GLU A 47 24.05 -9.78 2.98
N ALA A 48 23.92 -10.12 4.27
CA ALA A 48 22.68 -10.68 4.81
C ALA A 48 21.54 -9.65 4.82
N ILE A 49 21.85 -8.38 5.08
CA ILE A 49 20.88 -7.27 4.98
C ILE A 49 20.37 -7.16 3.55
N CYS A 50 21.26 -7.14 2.55
CA CYS A 50 20.86 -7.11 1.15
C CYS A 50 19.91 -8.27 0.78
N GLN A 51 20.22 -9.50 1.22
CA GLN A 51 19.36 -10.66 0.95
C GLN A 51 17.97 -10.55 1.59
N GLU A 52 17.85 -9.99 2.79
CA GLU A 52 16.54 -9.77 3.42
C GLU A 52 15.74 -8.68 2.71
N PHE A 53 16.40 -7.63 2.22
CA PHE A 53 15.77 -6.64 1.35
C PHE A 53 15.28 -7.27 0.05
N ASP A 54 16.08 -8.09 -0.61
CA ASP A 54 15.68 -8.79 -1.83
C ASP A 54 14.48 -9.71 -1.57
N ARG A 55 14.48 -10.46 -0.46
CA ARG A 55 13.33 -11.28 -0.04
C ARG A 55 12.08 -10.44 0.21
N LEU A 56 12.23 -9.27 0.83
CA LEU A 56 11.11 -8.35 1.07
C LEU A 56 10.56 -7.77 -0.24
N VAL A 57 11.44 -7.41 -1.17
CA VAL A 57 11.05 -6.95 -2.52
C VAL A 57 10.29 -8.06 -3.26
N ASP A 58 10.83 -9.27 -3.32
CA ASP A 58 10.16 -10.41 -3.96
C ASP A 58 8.81 -10.74 -3.32
N HIS A 59 8.74 -10.69 -1.99
CA HIS A 59 7.50 -10.95 -1.26
C HIS A 59 6.45 -9.86 -1.54
N THR A 60 6.83 -8.59 -1.48
CA THR A 60 5.92 -7.46 -1.74
C THR A 60 5.50 -7.41 -3.21
N GLN A 61 6.38 -7.76 -4.14
CA GLN A 61 6.08 -7.85 -5.57
C GLN A 61 4.94 -8.83 -5.89
N ARG A 62 4.77 -9.89 -5.09
CA ARG A 62 3.62 -10.82 -5.23
C ARG A 62 2.28 -10.21 -4.79
N HIS A 63 2.32 -9.19 -3.93
CA HIS A 63 1.14 -8.51 -3.39
C HIS A 63 0.78 -7.25 -4.17
N PHE A 64 1.73 -6.66 -4.89
CA PHE A 64 1.40 -5.78 -5.99
C PHE A 64 0.74 -6.65 -7.04
N ASN A 65 -0.59 -6.71 -7.01
CA ASN A 65 -1.36 -7.21 -8.14
C ASN A 65 -0.76 -6.53 -9.35
N ARG A 66 -0.15 -7.34 -10.22
CA ARG A 66 0.33 -6.88 -11.51
C ARG A 66 -0.92 -6.45 -12.24
N GLU A 67 -1.33 -5.20 -12.05
CA GLU A 67 -2.35 -4.55 -12.85
C GLU A 67 -1.81 -4.67 -14.26
N ALA A 68 -2.28 -5.72 -14.95
CA ALA A 68 -1.66 -6.21 -16.17
C ALA A 68 -1.73 -5.16 -17.29
N HIS A 69 -2.50 -4.10 -17.04
CA HIS A 69 -2.72 -3.00 -17.94
C HIS A 69 -2.40 -1.68 -17.23
N MET A 70 -1.18 -1.19 -17.44
CA MET A 70 -0.81 0.18 -17.12
C MET A 70 -1.30 1.08 -18.27
N PRO A 71 -2.39 1.86 -18.08
CA PRO A 71 -3.11 2.50 -19.20
C PRO A 71 -2.29 3.55 -19.97
N CYS A 72 -1.16 4.00 -19.41
CA CYS A 72 -0.34 5.06 -19.99
C CYS A 72 1.04 4.58 -20.48
N THR A 73 1.27 3.27 -20.62
CA THR A 73 2.57 2.74 -21.07
C THR A 73 2.98 3.25 -22.44
N ALA A 74 2.04 3.36 -23.40
CA ALA A 74 2.34 3.86 -24.74
C ALA A 74 2.89 5.29 -24.74
N PHE A 75 2.25 6.18 -23.96
CA PHE A 75 2.68 7.57 -23.79
C PHE A 75 4.00 7.67 -23.02
N ALA A 76 4.21 6.83 -22.00
CA ALA A 76 5.48 6.76 -21.28
C ALA A 76 6.65 6.38 -22.23
N SER A 77 6.45 5.37 -23.07
CA SER A 77 7.44 4.97 -24.07
C SER A 77 7.67 6.04 -25.14
N GLN A 78 6.67 6.88 -25.44
CA GLN A 78 6.84 8.02 -26.35
C GLN A 78 7.69 9.13 -25.73
N VAL A 79 7.43 9.49 -24.46
CA VAL A 79 8.26 10.44 -23.71
C VAL A 79 9.70 9.96 -23.66
N GLN A 80 9.90 8.68 -23.31
CA GLN A 80 11.24 8.10 -23.22
C GLN A 80 11.99 8.19 -24.56
N ARG A 81 11.37 7.77 -25.66
CA ARG A 81 11.97 7.87 -27.01
C ARG A 81 12.31 9.32 -27.37
N CYS A 82 11.43 10.28 -27.06
CA CYS A 82 11.69 11.68 -27.34
C CYS A 82 12.89 12.21 -26.53
N LEU A 83 12.96 11.89 -25.23
CA LEU A 83 14.06 12.32 -24.37
C LEU A 83 15.40 11.66 -24.75
N GLU A 84 15.37 10.41 -25.21
CA GLU A 84 16.54 9.73 -25.75
C GLU A 84 17.05 10.41 -27.04
N GLN A 85 16.14 10.84 -27.92
CA GLN A 85 16.46 11.57 -29.15
C GLN A 85 16.92 13.01 -28.88
N HIS A 86 16.34 13.69 -27.90
CA HIS A 86 16.56 15.11 -27.58
C HIS A 86 17.21 15.31 -26.21
N ARG A 87 18.26 14.56 -25.88
CA ARG A 87 18.91 14.57 -24.54
C ARG A 87 19.32 15.95 -24.02
N ARG A 88 19.69 16.89 -24.90
CA ARG A 88 20.09 18.26 -24.53
C ARG A 88 18.97 19.29 -24.66
N GLU A 89 17.84 18.91 -25.26
CA GLU A 89 16.76 19.81 -25.68
C GLU A 89 15.40 19.24 -25.27
N SER A 90 15.24 18.90 -23.99
CA SER A 90 14.01 18.27 -23.47
C SER A 90 12.74 19.08 -23.70
N TYR A 91 12.84 20.40 -23.91
CA TYR A 91 11.72 21.27 -24.28
C TYR A 91 11.02 20.83 -25.58
N LYS A 92 11.74 20.17 -26.50
CA LYS A 92 11.15 19.59 -27.72
C LYS A 92 10.18 18.45 -27.42
N CYS A 93 10.23 17.90 -26.21
CA CYS A 93 9.37 16.80 -25.75
C CYS A 93 8.16 17.26 -24.94
N PHE A 94 7.88 18.57 -24.85
CA PHE A 94 6.74 19.06 -24.04
C PHE A 94 5.40 18.46 -24.46
N VAL A 95 5.16 18.28 -25.76
CA VAL A 95 3.92 17.66 -26.25
C VAL A 95 3.79 16.24 -25.73
N ALA A 96 4.83 15.40 -25.89
CA ALA A 96 4.80 14.02 -25.41
C ALA A 96 4.63 13.93 -23.88
N MET A 97 5.27 14.84 -23.13
CA MET A 97 5.12 14.90 -21.67
C MET A 97 3.71 15.32 -21.24
N GLU A 98 3.09 16.25 -21.98
CA GLU A 98 1.73 16.70 -21.73
C GLU A 98 0.71 15.59 -22.06
N ASP A 99 0.88 14.87 -23.16
CA ASP A 99 0.04 13.71 -23.50
C ASP A 99 0.11 12.63 -22.42
N TYR A 100 1.32 12.33 -21.92
CA TYR A 100 1.50 11.41 -20.80
C TYR A 100 0.81 11.90 -19.52
N ARG A 101 0.96 13.19 -19.19
CA ARG A 101 0.29 13.81 -18.04
C ARG A 101 -1.23 13.70 -18.14
N GLN A 102 -1.79 13.95 -19.32
CA GLN A 102 -3.23 13.84 -19.56
C GLN A 102 -3.72 12.41 -19.39
N CYS A 103 -3.00 11.43 -19.95
CA CYS A 103 -3.34 10.02 -19.78
C CYS A 103 -3.37 9.62 -18.30
N VAL A 104 -2.33 9.96 -17.53
CA VAL A 104 -2.24 9.62 -16.09
C VAL A 104 -3.39 10.26 -15.31
N SER A 105 -3.71 11.52 -15.63
CA SER A 105 -4.81 12.23 -14.98
C SER A 105 -6.16 11.56 -15.27
N ALA A 106 -6.42 11.20 -16.53
CA ALA A 106 -7.63 10.52 -16.93
C ALA A 106 -7.75 9.13 -16.29
N ALA A 107 -6.69 8.31 -16.34
CA ALA A 107 -6.67 6.99 -15.75
C ALA A 107 -6.86 7.02 -14.22
N THR A 108 -6.28 8.02 -13.55
CA THR A 108 -6.46 8.20 -12.10
C THR A 108 -7.91 8.57 -11.79
N GLN A 109 -8.51 9.48 -12.56
CA GLN A 109 -9.90 9.87 -12.36
C GLN A 109 -10.84 8.69 -12.58
N GLU A 110 -10.63 7.91 -13.65
CA GLU A 110 -11.41 6.70 -13.92
C GLU A 110 -11.31 5.70 -12.76
N HIS A 111 -10.11 5.48 -12.21
CA HIS A 111 -9.92 4.59 -11.07
C HIS A 111 -10.66 5.09 -9.82
N ILE A 112 -10.63 6.38 -9.54
CA ILE A 112 -11.39 7.00 -8.43
C ILE A 112 -12.89 6.77 -8.63
N ASP A 113 -13.39 6.96 -9.85
CA ASP A 113 -14.80 6.79 -10.19
C ASP A 113 -15.22 5.31 -10.05
N GLN A 114 -14.39 4.36 -10.46
CA GLN A 114 -14.61 2.93 -10.26
C GLN A 114 -14.68 2.57 -8.77
N LEU A 115 -13.76 3.09 -7.94
CA LEU A 115 -13.80 2.88 -6.49
C LEU A 115 -15.06 3.49 -5.85
N ALA A 116 -15.49 4.65 -6.33
CA ALA A 116 -16.71 5.30 -5.86
C ALA A 116 -17.96 4.45 -6.18
N GLN A 117 -18.03 3.88 -7.39
CA GLN A 117 -19.12 2.99 -7.82
C GLN A 117 -19.16 1.71 -6.98
N GLN A 118 -18.01 1.03 -6.82
CA GLN A 118 -17.93 -0.19 -6.00
C GLN A 118 -18.38 0.05 -4.56
N LYS A 119 -18.04 1.21 -3.98
CA LYS A 119 -18.50 1.58 -2.64
C LYS A 119 -20.02 1.76 -2.59
N GLN A 120 -20.60 2.46 -3.57
CA GLN A 120 -22.05 2.65 -3.64
C GLN A 120 -22.78 1.32 -3.77
N GLU A 121 -22.27 0.39 -4.58
CA GLU A 121 -22.84 -0.96 -4.72
C GLU A 121 -22.80 -1.74 -3.40
N GLN A 122 -21.68 -1.67 -2.66
CA GLN A 122 -21.56 -2.31 -1.35
C GLN A 122 -22.52 -1.72 -0.32
N ASP A 123 -22.67 -0.40 -0.28
CA ASP A 123 -23.60 0.28 0.62
C ASP A 123 -25.06 -0.06 0.26
N ALA A 124 -25.40 -0.10 -1.03
CA ALA A 124 -26.72 -0.52 -1.51
C ALA A 124 -27.03 -1.99 -1.18
N ALA A 125 -26.06 -2.89 -1.34
CA ALA A 125 -26.20 -4.29 -0.96
C ALA A 125 -26.39 -4.47 0.56
N ARG A 126 -25.70 -3.65 1.37
CA ARG A 126 -25.86 -3.65 2.83
C ARG A 126 -27.24 -3.16 3.25
N HIS A 127 -27.78 -2.14 2.59
CA HIS A 127 -29.15 -1.65 2.84
C HIS A 127 -30.22 -2.68 2.46
N LYS A 128 -30.06 -3.43 1.36
CA LYS A 128 -30.98 -4.51 0.98
C LYS A 128 -30.99 -5.70 1.94
N ARG A 129 -29.89 -5.93 2.68
CA ARG A 129 -29.77 -7.03 3.65
C ARG A 129 -30.25 -6.70 5.06
N ARG A 130 -30.74 -5.48 5.34
CA ARG A 130 -31.41 -5.18 6.61
C ARG A 130 -32.82 -5.79 6.56
N PRO A 131 -33.15 -6.84 7.32
CA PRO A 131 -34.53 -7.27 7.46
C PRO A 131 -35.31 -6.10 8.09
N GLN A 132 -36.56 -5.93 7.68
CA GLN A 132 -37.52 -5.11 8.42
C GLN A 132 -37.71 -5.73 9.81
N GLU A 133 -36.81 -5.46 10.75
CA GLU A 133 -37.11 -5.67 12.15
C GLU A 133 -37.99 -4.50 12.61
N HIS A 134 -39.25 -4.87 12.87
CA HIS A 134 -40.17 -4.24 13.78
C HIS A 134 -40.44 -2.75 13.56
N LYS A 135 -41.52 -2.51 12.81
CA LYS A 135 -42.37 -1.35 12.99
C LYS A 135 -42.99 -1.43 14.41
N GLN A 136 -42.20 -1.19 15.45
CA GLN A 136 -42.71 -1.00 16.79
C GLN A 136 -43.33 0.39 16.83
N GLU A 137 -44.66 0.44 16.77
CA GLU A 137 -45.43 1.64 17.11
C GLU A 137 -44.91 2.20 18.43
N GLN A 138 -44.24 3.36 18.37
CA GLN A 138 -44.05 4.18 19.56
C GLN A 138 -45.42 4.73 19.96
N PRO A 139 -45.82 4.62 21.24
CA PRO A 139 -46.91 5.44 21.74
C PRO A 139 -46.51 6.91 21.61
N PRO A 140 -47.44 7.82 21.30
CA PRO A 140 -47.13 9.24 21.15
C PRO A 140 -46.69 9.80 22.49
N LEU A 141 -45.38 9.91 22.71
CA LEU A 141 -44.86 10.70 23.82
C LEU A 141 -45.09 12.16 23.46
N HIS A 142 -45.94 12.80 24.27
CA HIS A 142 -46.29 14.20 24.21
C HIS A 142 -45.09 15.10 23.89
N ALA A 143 -45.28 16.00 22.93
CA ALA A 143 -44.34 17.07 22.65
C ALA A 143 -44.11 17.88 23.93
N LEU A 144 -42.89 17.81 24.46
CA LEU A 144 -42.45 18.74 25.49
C LEU A 144 -42.45 20.15 24.88
N PRO A 145 -42.94 21.17 25.60
CA PRO A 145 -42.93 22.54 25.10
C PRO A 145 -41.48 22.98 24.88
N VAL A 146 -41.15 23.27 23.63
CA VAL A 146 -39.89 23.93 23.26
C VAL A 146 -39.96 25.35 23.81
N VAL A 147 -39.24 25.59 24.90
CA VAL A 147 -38.98 26.94 25.38
C VAL A 147 -37.92 27.56 24.46
N PRO A 148 -38.19 28.68 23.77
CA PRO A 148 -37.18 29.34 22.96
C PRO A 148 -36.03 29.83 23.84
N PRO A 149 -34.76 29.72 23.40
CA PRO A 149 -33.64 30.21 24.17
C PRO A 149 -33.76 31.73 24.32
N GLN A 150 -33.88 32.20 25.56
CA GLN A 150 -33.74 33.62 25.84
C GLN A 150 -32.31 34.04 25.53
N ILE A 151 -32.19 35.00 24.62
CA ILE A 151 -30.95 35.69 24.32
C ILE A 151 -30.67 36.60 25.53
N VAL A 152 -29.92 36.10 26.50
CA VAL A 152 -29.33 36.95 27.53
C VAL A 152 -28.09 37.61 26.94
N GLY A 153 -28.13 38.94 26.99
CA GLY A 153 -27.17 39.84 26.40
C GLY A 153 -25.76 39.70 26.98
N VAL A 154 -24.86 40.25 26.18
CA VAL A 154 -23.50 40.66 26.47
C VAL A 154 -23.38 41.21 27.89
N GLU A 155 -22.55 40.60 28.74
CA GLU A 155 -21.35 41.22 29.31
C GLU A 155 -20.64 40.29 30.32
N ALA A 156 -19.37 40.04 30.02
CA ALA A 156 -18.22 39.74 30.86
C ALA A 156 -18.39 38.89 32.15
N LEU A 157 -17.75 37.71 32.15
CA LEU A 157 -16.70 37.45 33.16
C LEU A 157 -15.71 36.38 32.69
N ASN A 158 -14.43 36.69 32.92
CA ASN A 158 -13.26 35.83 32.75
C ASN A 158 -13.44 34.44 33.39
N THR A 159 -13.14 33.37 32.65
CA THR A 159 -12.07 32.39 32.94
C THR A 159 -12.23 31.16 32.04
N GLY A 160 -11.14 30.76 31.38
CA GLY A 160 -11.05 29.45 30.70
C GLY A 160 -11.02 29.52 29.17
N SER A 161 -10.01 30.18 28.60
CA SER A 161 -9.66 30.03 27.19
C SER A 161 -9.27 28.57 26.91
N LYS A 162 -10.22 27.76 26.41
CA LYS A 162 -9.91 26.46 25.81
C LYS A 162 -9.45 26.72 24.39
N GLU A 163 -8.13 26.86 24.27
CA GLU A 163 -7.40 26.89 23.03
C GLU A 163 -7.89 25.78 22.07
N PRO A 164 -8.18 26.08 20.79
CA PRO A 164 -8.48 25.03 19.82
C PRO A 164 -7.23 24.16 19.69
N ARG A 165 -7.31 22.91 20.19
CA ARG A 165 -6.25 21.90 20.07
C ARG A 165 -5.73 21.85 18.64
N ARG A 166 -4.58 22.50 18.40
CA ARG A 166 -3.82 22.35 17.16
C ARG A 166 -3.37 20.88 17.09
N ARG A 167 -4.09 20.08 16.30
CA ARG A 167 -3.62 18.75 15.89
C ARG A 167 -2.37 18.97 15.06
N HIS A 168 -1.21 18.78 15.68
CA HIS A 168 0.07 18.74 14.99
C HIS A 168 0.10 17.44 14.20
N TRP A 169 -0.22 17.53 12.91
CA TRP A 169 0.13 16.48 11.97
C TRP A 169 1.64 16.51 11.79
N TYR A 170 2.31 15.44 12.21
CA TYR A 170 3.74 15.23 11.98
C TYR A 170 4.03 15.32 10.48
N LYS A 171 4.90 16.25 10.07
CA LYS A 171 5.36 16.39 8.68
C LYS A 171 6.72 15.70 8.54
N PRO A 172 6.84 14.54 7.88
CA PRO A 172 8.09 13.77 7.82
C PRO A 172 9.19 14.37 6.93
N TRP A 173 8.95 15.52 6.28
CA TRP A 173 9.82 16.06 5.23
C TRP A 173 10.83 17.13 5.71
N SER A 174 11.02 17.33 7.02
CA SER A 174 11.90 18.39 7.55
C SER A 174 13.39 18.01 7.66
N TRP A 175 13.81 16.87 7.07
CA TRP A 175 15.17 16.32 7.26
C TRP A 175 16.08 16.41 6.02
N LEU A 176 15.73 17.17 4.98
CA LEU A 176 16.69 17.52 3.92
C LEU A 176 17.24 18.92 4.18
N ARG A 177 18.50 18.98 4.63
CA ARG A 177 19.40 20.13 4.48
C ARG A 177 20.67 19.66 3.81
#